data_AF-A0A926TYZ5-F1
#
_entry.id   AF-A0A926TYZ5-F1
#
_cell.length_a   1.000
_cell.length_b   1.000
_cell.length_c   1.000
_cell.angle_alpha   90.00
_cell.angle_beta   90.00
_cell.angle_gamma   90.00
#
_symmetry.space_group_name_H-M   'P 1'
#
loop_
_entity.id
_entity.type
_entity.pdbx_description
1 polymer ?
#
loop_
_entity_poly.entity_id
_entity_poly.type
_entity_poly.pdbx_seq_one_letter_code
_entity_poly.pdbx_strand_id
1 'polypeptide(L)'
;MGRARPAWYYERQAREAQARQTFLANREPPAPGGTIESRGASTDVFYRSLLIRDGTEARVFKTQARAEALTIVSAAQAGLLTAAPANTTPQPIRGSGVKPTRIHWYRGAATPTRERSAWNTSWSKYYQEGTHASLPFSRATGVFHAADLVDAFNGLFGASGSVRAQALGAQNGRAHITFERAPFSAQT
;
A
#
# COMPACT_ATOMS: atom_id res chain seq x y z
N MET A 1 4.50 39.55 -1.75
CA MET A 1 4.12 39.47 -3.18
C MET A 1 4.51 38.10 -3.72
N GLY A 2 3.53 37.22 -3.98
CA GLY A 2 3.81 35.91 -4.57
C GLY A 2 4.27 36.08 -6.02
N ARG A 3 5.44 35.54 -6.37
CA ARG A 3 5.95 35.59 -7.75
C ARG A 3 4.95 34.90 -8.67
N ALA A 4 4.37 35.65 -9.62
CA ALA A 4 3.53 35.09 -10.66
C ALA A 4 4.31 34.03 -11.43
N ARG A 5 3.66 32.89 -11.73
CA ARG A 5 4.31 31.82 -12.47
C ARG A 5 4.56 32.28 -13.92
N PRO A 6 5.65 31.84 -14.55
CA PRO A 6 5.96 32.21 -15.93
C PRO A 6 4.90 31.66 -16.90
N ALA A 7 4.65 32.36 -18.02
CA ALA A 7 3.57 32.05 -18.97
C ALA A 7 3.56 30.59 -19.46
N TRP A 8 4.73 30.01 -19.72
CA TRP A 8 4.87 28.61 -20.14
C TRP A 8 4.25 27.61 -19.15
N TYR A 9 4.16 27.96 -17.86
CA TYR A 9 3.53 27.13 -16.84
C TYR A 9 2.02 27.00 -17.08
N TYR A 10 1.35 28.10 -17.42
CA TYR A 10 -0.08 28.13 -17.69
C TYR A 10 -0.42 27.48 -19.03
N GLU A 11 0.41 27.70 -20.06
CA GLU A 11 0.29 27.00 -21.35
C GLU A 11 0.46 25.48 -21.21
N ARG A 12 1.38 25.05 -20.35
CA ARG A 12 1.56 23.64 -20.00
C ARG A 12 0.32 23.08 -19.31
N GLN A 13 -0.23 23.79 -18.33
CA GLN A 13 -1.43 23.37 -17.62
C GLN A 13 -2.65 23.26 -18.53
N ALA A 14 -2.80 24.19 -19.49
CA ALA A 14 -3.86 24.15 -20.49
C ALA A 14 -3.72 22.94 -21.44
N ARG A 15 -2.49 22.66 -21.92
CA ARG A 15 -2.20 21.46 -22.72
C ARG A 15 -2.49 20.16 -21.97
N GLU A 16 -2.15 20.10 -20.67
CA GLU A 16 -2.44 18.93 -19.82
C GLU A 16 -3.95 18.72 -19.63
N ALA A 17 -4.71 19.79 -19.44
CA ALA A 17 -6.17 19.73 -19.34
C ALA A 17 -6.80 19.23 -20.65
N GLN A 18 -6.33 19.76 -21.79
CA GLN A 18 -6.81 19.36 -23.11
C GLN A 18 -6.49 17.89 -23.41
N ALA A 19 -5.26 17.43 -23.13
CA ALA A 19 -4.88 16.03 -23.32
C ALA A 19 -5.71 15.06 -22.48
N ARG A 20 -6.05 15.43 -21.23
CA ARG A 20 -6.96 14.62 -20.38
C ARG A 20 -8.37 14.56 -20.96
N GLN A 21 -8.90 15.69 -21.46
CA GLN A 21 -10.21 15.72 -22.10
C GLN A 21 -10.21 14.86 -23.38
N THR A 22 -9.21 14.97 -24.24
CA THR A 22 -9.08 14.15 -25.45
C THR A 22 -8.95 12.67 -25.11
N PHE A 23 -8.14 12.32 -24.10
CA PHE A 23 -8.02 10.95 -23.63
C PHE A 23 -9.35 10.39 -23.13
N LEU A 24 -10.10 11.14 -22.32
CA LEU A 24 -11.40 10.69 -21.81
C LEU A 24 -12.47 10.62 -22.90
N ALA A 25 -12.45 11.54 -23.87
CA ALA A 25 -13.39 11.56 -25.00
C ALA A 25 -13.14 10.39 -25.96
N ASN A 26 -11.87 10.03 -26.18
CA ASN A 26 -11.46 8.98 -27.11
C ASN A 26 -11.17 7.65 -26.40
N ARG A 27 -11.41 7.56 -25.10
CA ARG A 27 -11.24 6.30 -24.38
C ARG A 27 -12.35 5.36 -24.82
N GLU A 28 -11.98 4.39 -25.64
CA GLU A 28 -12.86 3.27 -25.91
C GLU A 28 -13.17 2.58 -24.57
N PRO A 29 -14.46 2.39 -24.23
CA PRO A 29 -14.80 1.51 -23.12
C PRO A 29 -14.19 0.14 -23.42
N PRO A 30 -13.64 -0.57 -22.41
CA PRO A 30 -13.12 -1.90 -22.62
C PRO A 30 -14.19 -2.75 -23.32
N ALA A 31 -13.79 -3.47 -24.36
CA ALA A 31 -14.72 -4.22 -25.19
C ALA A 31 -15.62 -5.12 -24.31
N PRO A 32 -16.95 -5.13 -24.54
CA PRO A 32 -17.82 -6.06 -23.84
C PRO A 32 -17.35 -7.49 -24.10
N GLY A 33 -17.15 -8.27 -23.04
CA GLY A 33 -16.63 -9.64 -23.13
C GLY A 33 -15.11 -9.78 -22.94
N GLY A 34 -14.37 -8.70 -22.70
CA GLY A 34 -13.00 -8.80 -22.19
C GLY A 34 -12.98 -9.54 -20.84
N THR A 35 -12.11 -10.53 -20.69
CA THR A 35 -11.84 -11.15 -19.38
C THR A 35 -11.28 -10.07 -18.46
N ILE A 36 -12.06 -9.70 -17.44
CA ILE A 36 -11.51 -8.98 -16.29
C ILE A 36 -10.50 -9.95 -15.68
N GLU A 37 -9.20 -9.67 -15.80
CA GLU A 37 -8.21 -10.35 -14.98
C GLU A 37 -8.63 -10.14 -13.53
N SER A 38 -9.18 -11.20 -12.94
CA SER A 38 -9.60 -11.20 -11.55
C SER A 38 -8.43 -10.68 -10.73
N ARG A 39 -8.69 -9.80 -9.76
CA ARG A 39 -7.66 -9.46 -8.77
C ARG A 39 -7.23 -10.80 -8.17
N GLY A 40 -5.96 -11.16 -8.34
CA GLY A 40 -5.44 -12.47 -7.94
C GLY A 40 -5.88 -12.89 -6.54
N ALA A 41 -5.87 -14.20 -6.28
CA ALA A 41 -6.42 -14.81 -5.07
C ALA A 41 -6.08 -14.03 -3.79
N SER A 42 -7.08 -13.83 -2.94
CA SER A 42 -6.94 -13.11 -1.68
C SER A 42 -7.56 -13.87 -0.52
N THR A 43 -6.98 -13.69 0.66
CA THR A 43 -7.37 -14.34 1.90
C THR A 43 -7.96 -13.30 2.84
N ASP A 44 -9.10 -13.64 3.44
CA ASP A 44 -9.69 -12.84 4.51
C ASP A 44 -8.81 -12.90 5.76
N VAL A 45 -8.45 -11.73 6.27
CA VAL A 45 -7.62 -11.55 7.46
C VAL A 45 -8.21 -10.44 8.33
N PHE A 46 -7.85 -10.41 9.60
CA PHE A 46 -8.34 -9.39 10.53
C PHE A 46 -7.20 -8.48 10.97
N TYR A 47 -7.45 -7.18 10.85
CA TYR A 47 -6.55 -6.08 11.15
C TYR A 47 -6.99 -5.41 12.44
N ARG A 48 -6.05 -5.17 13.36
CA ARG A 48 -6.29 -4.40 14.58
C ARG A 48 -5.92 -2.95 14.32
N SER A 49 -6.86 -2.04 14.56
CA SER A 49 -6.64 -0.60 14.34
C SER A 49 -5.65 -0.03 15.35
N LEU A 50 -4.74 0.82 14.83
CA LEU A 50 -3.81 1.59 15.63
C LEU A 50 -4.48 2.81 16.27
N LEU A 51 -5.49 3.37 15.60
CA LEU A 51 -6.09 4.66 15.97
C LEU A 51 -7.44 4.54 16.66
N ILE A 52 -8.24 3.53 16.31
CA ILE A 52 -9.62 3.36 16.76
C ILE A 52 -9.66 2.28 17.83
N ARG A 53 -10.28 2.59 18.96
CA ARG A 53 -10.37 1.70 20.11
C ARG A 53 -11.82 1.49 20.52
N ASP A 54 -12.10 0.31 21.07
CA ASP A 54 -13.33 0.00 21.80
C ASP A 54 -12.92 -0.15 23.29
N GLY A 55 -13.21 0.87 24.08
CA GLY A 55 -12.65 1.02 25.42
C GLY A 55 -11.12 1.06 25.39
N THR A 56 -10.48 0.05 26.01
CA THR A 56 -9.02 -0.07 26.08
C THR A 56 -8.40 -0.87 24.93
N GLU A 57 -9.20 -1.59 24.15
CA GLU A 57 -8.70 -2.49 23.10
C GLU A 57 -8.78 -1.88 21.71
N ALA A 58 -7.89 -2.32 20.81
CA ALA A 58 -7.91 -1.92 19.41
C ALA A 58 -9.13 -2.51 18.69
N ARG A 59 -9.86 -1.70 17.92
CA ARG A 59 -10.98 -2.16 17.11
C ARG A 59 -10.49 -3.10 16.00
N VAL A 60 -11.24 -4.18 15.75
CA VAL A 60 -10.89 -5.19 14.75
C VAL A 60 -11.66 -4.97 13.45
N PHE A 61 -10.94 -4.95 12.33
CA PHE A 61 -11.51 -4.84 10.99
C PHE A 61 -11.21 -6.08 10.16
N LYS A 62 -12.21 -6.55 9.40
CA LYS A 62 -12.03 -7.56 8.37
C LYS A 62 -11.47 -6.92 7.10
N THR A 63 -10.37 -7.45 6.58
CA THR A 63 -9.72 -7.00 5.34
C THR A 63 -9.25 -8.19 4.52
N GLN A 64 -8.73 -7.91 3.32
CA GLN A 64 -8.21 -8.93 2.40
C GLN A 64 -6.73 -8.70 2.14
N ALA A 65 -5.98 -9.79 2.21
CA ALA A 65 -4.56 -9.86 1.88
C ALA A 65 -4.37 -10.67 0.60
N ARG A 66 -3.51 -10.20 -0.32
CA ARG A 66 -3.20 -10.96 -1.54
C ARG A 66 -2.36 -12.20 -1.19
N ALA A 67 -2.71 -13.36 -1.75
CA ALA A 67 -1.99 -14.61 -1.51
C ALA A 67 -0.50 -14.49 -1.86
N GLU A 68 -0.16 -13.83 -2.97
CA GLU A 68 1.23 -13.57 -3.40
C GLU A 68 2.04 -12.77 -2.37
N ALA A 69 1.42 -11.84 -1.66
CA ALA A 69 2.11 -11.08 -0.62
C ALA A 69 2.31 -11.95 0.63
N LEU A 70 1.34 -12.82 0.94
CA LEU A 70 1.36 -13.73 2.08
C LEU A 70 2.41 -14.86 1.95
N THR A 71 2.86 -15.20 0.74
CA THR A 71 3.99 -16.14 0.55
C THR A 71 5.34 -15.56 0.94
N ILE A 72 5.46 -14.23 0.99
CA ILE A 72 6.69 -13.51 1.36
C ILE A 72 6.64 -13.08 2.81
N VAL A 73 5.53 -12.46 3.22
CA VAL A 73 5.30 -12.03 4.61
C VAL A 73 4.02 -12.68 5.08
N SER A 74 4.14 -13.67 5.96
CA SER A 74 2.97 -14.38 6.48
C SER A 74 2.05 -13.45 7.26
N ALA A 75 0.77 -13.85 7.42
CA ALA A 75 -0.19 -13.09 8.21
C ALA A 75 0.31 -12.87 9.65
N ALA A 76 0.93 -13.90 10.25
CA ALA A 76 1.51 -13.82 11.59
C ALA A 76 2.69 -12.85 11.68
N GLN A 77 3.60 -12.88 10.69
CA GLN A 77 4.71 -11.92 10.61
C GLN A 77 4.22 -10.47 10.45
N ALA A 78 3.12 -10.27 9.72
CA ALA A 78 2.47 -8.97 9.59
C ALA A 78 1.62 -8.56 10.80
N GLY A 79 1.59 -9.39 11.85
CA GLY A 79 0.77 -9.21 13.05
C GLY A 79 -0.73 -9.13 12.76
N LEU A 80 -1.17 -9.78 11.69
CA LEU A 80 -2.57 -9.95 11.31
C LEU A 80 -3.14 -11.21 11.95
N LEU A 81 -4.43 -11.18 12.22
CA LEU A 81 -5.16 -12.32 12.76
C LEU A 81 -5.80 -13.11 11.63
N THR A 82 -5.74 -14.44 11.71
CA THR A 82 -6.38 -15.36 10.76
C THR A 82 -7.82 -15.67 11.13
N ALA A 83 -8.22 -15.39 12.37
CA ALA A 83 -9.58 -15.53 12.88
C ALA A 83 -9.98 -14.30 13.70
N ALA A 84 -11.28 -14.03 13.78
CA ALA A 84 -11.81 -12.99 14.63
C ALA A 84 -11.61 -13.37 16.12
N PRO A 85 -11.12 -12.46 16.97
CA PRO A 85 -11.07 -12.70 18.41
C PRO A 85 -12.46 -12.97 19.00
N ALA A 86 -12.53 -13.83 20.02
CA ALA A 86 -13.76 -14.08 20.76
C ALA A 86 -14.33 -12.76 21.31
N ASN A 87 -15.66 -12.63 21.31
CA ASN A 87 -16.39 -11.44 21.76
C ASN A 87 -16.13 -10.15 20.97
N THR A 88 -15.51 -10.23 19.79
CA THR A 88 -15.39 -9.09 18.87
C THR A 88 -16.28 -9.28 17.65
N THR A 89 -16.86 -8.19 17.16
CA THR A 89 -17.62 -8.18 15.90
C THR A 89 -16.82 -7.41 14.85
N PRO A 90 -16.03 -8.08 14.00
CA PRO A 90 -15.16 -7.41 13.06
C PRO A 90 -15.97 -6.65 12.01
N GLN A 91 -15.64 -5.39 11.81
CA GLN A 91 -16.28 -4.58 10.77
C GLN A 91 -15.51 -4.68 9.46
N PRO A 92 -16.17 -4.70 8.29
CA PRO A 92 -15.45 -4.64 7.03
C PRO A 92 -14.68 -3.32 6.92
N ILE A 93 -13.41 -3.39 6.54
CA ILE A 93 -12.61 -2.17 6.37
C ILE A 93 -13.09 -1.35 5.16
N ARG A 94 -13.61 -2.03 4.14
CA ARG A 94 -14.21 -1.39 2.97
C ARG A 94 -15.48 -0.65 3.41
N GLY A 95 -15.56 0.64 3.09
CA GLY A 95 -16.70 1.48 3.46
C GLY A 95 -16.58 2.15 4.84
N SER A 96 -15.64 1.73 5.68
CA SER A 96 -15.42 2.32 7.02
C SER A 96 -14.80 3.73 7.00
N GLY A 97 -14.22 4.15 5.87
CA GLY A 97 -13.39 5.36 5.79
C GLY A 97 -11.98 5.21 6.38
N VAL A 98 -11.69 4.09 7.04
CA VAL A 98 -10.37 3.77 7.61
C VAL A 98 -9.43 3.25 6.53
N LYS A 99 -8.23 3.82 6.47
CA LYS A 99 -7.12 3.30 5.67
C LYS A 99 -6.14 2.61 6.61
N PRO A 100 -6.01 1.27 6.57
CA PRO A 100 -5.19 0.54 7.54
C PRO A 100 -3.71 0.92 7.42
N THR A 101 -2.95 0.66 8.48
CA THR A 101 -1.50 0.62 8.37
C THR A 101 -1.11 -0.47 7.36
N ARG A 102 -0.20 -0.16 6.43
CA ARG A 102 0.25 -1.09 5.39
C ARG A 102 1.76 -1.06 5.27
N ILE A 103 2.33 -2.23 5.05
CA ILE A 103 3.68 -2.38 4.54
C ILE A 103 3.64 -2.49 3.02
N HIS A 104 4.59 -1.84 2.38
CA HIS A 104 4.77 -1.83 0.93
C HIS A 104 6.21 -2.20 0.65
N TRP A 105 6.43 -3.07 -0.33
CA TRP A 105 7.78 -3.44 -0.74
C TRP A 105 7.85 -3.76 -2.23
N TYR A 106 9.05 -3.66 -2.76
CA TYR A 106 9.39 -4.07 -4.11
C TYR A 106 10.81 -4.63 -4.14
N ARG A 107 11.02 -5.61 -5.02
CA ARG A 107 12.35 -6.16 -5.25
C ARG A 107 13.20 -5.14 -5.99
N GLY A 108 14.45 -5.01 -5.58
CA GLY A 108 15.39 -4.20 -6.32
C GLY A 108 15.81 -4.86 -7.62
N ALA A 109 16.09 -4.03 -8.63
CA ALA A 109 16.69 -4.51 -9.86
C ALA A 109 18.19 -4.79 -9.63
N ALA A 110 18.67 -5.95 -10.09
CA ALA A 110 20.09 -6.28 -10.09
C ALA A 110 20.89 -5.28 -10.95
N THR A 111 20.32 -4.90 -12.09
CA THR A 111 20.87 -3.86 -12.98
C THR A 111 19.84 -2.75 -13.12
N PRO A 112 20.04 -1.58 -12.48
CA PRO A 112 19.14 -0.45 -12.64
C PRO A 112 19.04 -0.01 -14.11
N THR A 113 17.83 0.23 -14.59
CA THR A 113 17.59 0.69 -15.96
C THR A 113 17.24 2.17 -15.98
N ARG A 114 17.46 2.86 -17.09
CA ARG A 114 16.91 4.21 -17.31
C ARG A 114 15.63 4.08 -18.11
N GLU A 115 14.55 4.63 -17.58
CA GLU A 115 13.31 4.80 -18.31
C GLU A 115 13.17 6.24 -18.79
N ARG A 116 12.53 6.41 -19.95
CA ARG A 116 12.13 7.73 -20.44
C ARG A 116 10.63 7.85 -20.30
N SER A 117 10.19 8.97 -19.75
CA SER A 117 8.78 9.35 -19.82
C SER A 117 8.39 9.69 -21.27
N ALA A 118 7.08 9.75 -21.53
CA ALA A 118 6.55 10.23 -22.80
C ALA A 118 6.99 11.66 -23.16
N TRP A 119 7.56 12.41 -22.20
CA TRP A 119 8.06 13.77 -22.37
C TRP A 119 9.59 13.83 -22.43
N ASN A 120 10.24 12.73 -22.83
CA ASN A 120 11.70 12.61 -23.00
C ASN A 120 12.53 12.91 -21.74
N THR A 121 11.92 12.82 -20.55
CA THR A 121 12.63 12.95 -19.27
C THR A 121 13.13 11.58 -18.84
N SER A 122 14.42 11.45 -18.56
CA SER A 122 15.00 10.18 -18.10
C SER A 122 15.02 10.10 -16.57
N TRP A 123 14.66 8.94 -16.04
CA TRP A 123 14.80 8.62 -14.62
C TRP A 123 15.33 7.20 -14.45
N SER A 124 16.04 6.95 -13.35
CA SER A 124 16.62 5.64 -13.03
C SER A 124 15.61 4.78 -12.28
N LYS A 125 15.29 3.59 -12.82
CA LYS A 125 14.47 2.57 -12.19
C LYS A 125 15.35 1.60 -11.40
N TYR A 126 15.19 1.60 -10.08
CA TYR A 126 15.95 0.77 -9.14
C TYR A 126 15.21 -0.50 -8.69
N TYR A 127 14.02 -0.75 -9.23
CA TYR A 127 13.16 -1.85 -8.85
C TYR A 127 12.79 -2.73 -10.03
N GLN A 128 12.49 -4.00 -9.75
CA GLN A 128 11.99 -4.92 -10.75
C GLN A 128 10.48 -4.70 -10.94
N GLU A 129 10.06 -4.52 -12.18
CA GLU A 129 8.66 -4.30 -12.53
C GLU A 129 7.80 -5.51 -12.19
N GLY A 130 6.53 -5.27 -11.81
CA GLY A 130 5.62 -6.33 -11.37
C GLY A 130 5.90 -6.89 -9.96
N THR A 131 6.96 -6.46 -9.27
CA THR A 131 7.31 -6.99 -7.93
C THR A 131 6.76 -6.18 -6.75
N HIS A 132 5.97 -5.14 -7.01
CA HIS A 132 5.37 -4.34 -5.94
C HIS A 132 4.28 -5.14 -5.22
N ALA A 133 4.48 -5.35 -3.93
CA ALA A 133 3.52 -6.00 -3.04
C ALA A 133 3.20 -5.10 -1.85
N SER A 134 2.00 -5.30 -1.29
CA SER A 134 1.60 -4.61 -0.07
C SER A 134 0.67 -5.48 0.76
N LEU A 135 0.72 -5.27 2.08
CA LEU A 135 -0.05 -6.04 3.04
C LEU A 135 -0.49 -5.13 4.19
N PRO A 136 -1.72 -5.29 4.74
CA PRO A 136 -2.07 -4.70 6.02
C PRO A 136 -1.07 -5.11 7.11
N PHE A 137 -0.83 -4.25 8.09
CA PHE A 137 0.21 -4.48 9.10
C PHE A 137 -0.23 -4.00 10.47
N SER A 138 -0.30 -4.89 11.44
CA SER A 138 -0.74 -4.58 12.81
C SER A 138 0.07 -5.37 13.84
N ARG A 139 -0.37 -5.40 15.10
CA ARG A 139 0.05 -6.39 16.08
C ARG A 139 -1.09 -7.31 16.46
N ALA A 140 -0.79 -8.61 16.56
CA ALA A 140 -1.78 -9.64 16.86
C ALA A 140 -2.40 -9.47 18.26
N THR A 141 -1.63 -9.07 19.26
CA THR A 141 -2.06 -9.00 20.66
C THR A 141 -1.77 -7.65 21.30
N GLY A 142 -2.51 -7.34 22.38
CA GLY A 142 -2.25 -6.20 23.27
C GLY A 142 -2.51 -4.82 22.65
N VAL A 143 -2.42 -3.77 23.46
CA VAL A 143 -2.38 -2.39 22.97
C VAL A 143 -0.99 -2.13 22.39
N PHE A 144 -0.92 -1.46 21.24
CA PHE A 144 0.34 -1.14 20.58
C PHE A 144 0.32 0.28 20.02
N HIS A 145 1.50 0.82 19.80
CA HIS A 145 1.75 2.17 19.30
C HIS A 145 2.49 2.13 17.96
N ALA A 146 2.65 3.30 17.34
CA ALA A 146 3.34 3.41 16.05
C ALA A 146 4.80 2.90 16.14
N ALA A 147 5.49 3.15 17.25
CA ALA A 147 6.86 2.69 17.49
C ALA A 147 6.96 1.15 17.45
N ASP A 148 6.02 0.45 18.07
CA ASP A 148 5.97 -1.02 18.06
C ASP A 148 5.88 -1.62 16.66
N LEU A 149 5.21 -0.90 15.74
CA LEU A 149 5.11 -1.27 14.33
C LEU A 149 6.39 -0.92 13.57
N VAL A 150 7.07 0.18 13.90
CA VAL A 150 8.38 0.49 13.32
C VAL A 150 9.38 -0.61 13.68
N ASP A 151 9.39 -1.06 14.93
CA ASP A 151 10.27 -2.13 15.39
C ASP A 151 9.95 -3.46 14.71
N ALA A 152 8.67 -3.82 14.61
CA ALA A 152 8.24 -5.02 13.87
C ALA A 152 8.62 -4.93 12.37
N PHE A 153 8.45 -3.76 11.76
CA PHE A 153 8.85 -3.50 10.37
C PHE A 153 10.36 -3.66 10.19
N ASN A 154 11.16 -3.12 11.10
CA ASN A 154 12.62 -3.26 11.09
C ASN A 154 13.06 -4.72 11.31
N GLY A 155 12.34 -5.48 12.14
CA GLY A 155 12.55 -6.91 12.31
C GLY A 155 12.27 -7.74 11.04
N LEU A 156 11.44 -7.23 10.14
CA LEU A 156 11.15 -7.87 8.85
C LEU A 156 12.10 -7.41 7.73
N PHE A 157 12.26 -6.09 7.58
CA PHE A 157 12.90 -5.47 6.41
C PHE A 157 14.21 -4.73 6.70
N GLY A 158 14.55 -4.52 7.98
CA GLY A 158 15.82 -3.91 8.42
C GLY A 158 17.02 -4.75 8.01
N ALA A 159 18.25 -4.28 8.28
CA ALA A 159 19.48 -4.90 7.77
C ALA A 159 19.59 -6.42 8.05
N SER A 160 19.18 -6.85 9.24
CA SER A 160 19.12 -8.25 9.68
C SER A 160 17.69 -8.83 9.65
N GLY A 161 16.78 -8.19 8.89
CA GLY A 161 15.37 -8.53 8.88
C GLY A 161 15.09 -9.90 8.27
N SER A 162 14.18 -10.66 8.89
CA SER A 162 13.93 -12.07 8.56
C SER A 162 13.42 -12.32 7.14
N VAL A 163 12.75 -11.33 6.53
CA VAL A 163 12.19 -11.43 5.17
C VAL A 163 12.91 -10.52 4.16
N ARG A 164 13.92 -9.75 4.60
CA ARG A 164 14.61 -8.77 3.75
C ARG A 164 15.11 -9.39 2.45
N ALA A 165 15.87 -10.49 2.54
CA ALA A 165 16.47 -11.11 1.36
C ALA A 165 15.42 -11.60 0.35
N GLN A 166 14.35 -12.23 0.83
CA GLN A 166 13.25 -12.74 -0.01
C GLN A 166 12.39 -11.62 -0.63
N ALA A 167 12.15 -10.55 0.13
CA ALA A 167 11.21 -9.49 -0.22
C ALA A 167 11.87 -8.35 -1.01
N LEU A 168 13.09 -7.94 -0.64
CA LEU A 168 13.80 -6.81 -1.25
C LEU A 168 14.87 -7.25 -2.24
N GLY A 169 15.36 -8.49 -2.11
CA GLY A 169 16.53 -8.98 -2.84
C GLY A 169 17.85 -8.48 -2.23
N ALA A 170 18.96 -8.81 -2.90
CA ALA A 170 20.30 -8.46 -2.42
C ALA A 170 20.65 -6.97 -2.55
N GLN A 171 20.07 -6.27 -3.54
CA GLN A 171 20.44 -4.89 -3.87
C GLN A 171 19.21 -4.05 -4.21
N ASN A 172 19.24 -2.77 -3.84
CA ASN A 172 18.30 -1.69 -4.25
C ASN A 172 16.81 -1.83 -3.93
N GLY A 173 16.35 -2.96 -3.38
CA GLY A 173 14.98 -3.09 -2.92
C GLY A 173 14.65 -2.08 -1.83
N ARG A 174 13.36 -1.75 -1.72
CA ARG A 174 12.86 -0.86 -0.67
C ARG A 174 11.58 -1.43 -0.09
N ALA A 175 11.45 -1.26 1.21
CA ALA A 175 10.18 -1.36 1.90
C ALA A 175 9.89 -0.03 2.60
N HIS A 176 8.62 0.27 2.78
CA HIS A 176 8.17 1.34 3.65
C HIS A 176 6.86 0.96 4.32
N ILE A 177 6.59 1.61 5.45
CA ILE A 177 5.33 1.51 6.17
C ILE A 177 4.54 2.79 5.96
N THR A 178 3.25 2.66 5.66
CA THR A 178 2.29 3.76 5.68
C THR A 178 1.37 3.55 6.88
N PHE A 179 1.36 4.49 7.81
CA PHE A 179 0.52 4.41 9.01
C PHE A 179 -0.96 4.65 8.70
N GLU A 180 -1.79 4.07 9.56
CA GLU A 180 -3.24 4.19 9.51
C GLU A 180 -3.70 5.64 9.43
N ARG A 181 -4.77 5.87 8.66
CA ARG A 181 -5.49 7.15 8.62
C ARG A 181 -6.98 6.90 8.71
N ALA A 182 -7.64 7.58 9.65
CA ALA A 182 -9.09 7.55 9.82
C ALA A 182 -9.64 8.98 9.91
N PRO A 183 -10.87 9.25 9.42
CA PRO A 183 -11.55 10.52 9.66
C PRO A 183 -11.83 10.68 11.16
N PHE A 184 -11.86 11.93 11.64
CA PHE A 184 -12.10 12.23 13.05
C PHE A 184 -13.41 11.59 13.57
N SER A 185 -14.46 11.58 12.73
CA SER A 185 -15.75 10.97 13.02
C SER A 185 -15.73 9.45 13.22
N ALA A 186 -14.63 8.77 12.87
CA ALA A 186 -14.46 7.34 13.03
C ALA A 186 -13.51 6.98 14.20
N GLN A 187 -12.97 7.97 14.92
CA GLN A 187 -12.01 7.78 16.02
C GLN A 187 -12.67 7.55 17.39
N THR A 188 -14.00 7.70 17.46
CA THR A 188 -14.85 7.40 18.61
C THR A 188 -15.46 6.02 18.49
#